data_AF-A0A2J7RBN5-F1
#
_entry.id   AF-A0A2J7RBN5-F1
#
_cell.length_a   1.000
_cell.length_b   1.000
_cell.length_c   1.000
_cell.angle_alpha   90.00
_cell.angle_beta   90.00
_cell.angle_gamma   90.00
#
_symmetry.space_group_name_H-M   'P 1'
#
loop_
_entity.id
_entity.type
_entity.pdbx_description
1 polymer ?
#
loop_
_entity_poly.entity_id
_entity_poly.type
_entity_poly.pdbx_seq_one_letter_code
_entity_poly.pdbx_strand_id
1 'polypeptide(L)'
;MGTPQQREKQFQKYRAQKAIENVHNHRISNISQGKEEGLIHKDKREAQKIKLRSEMDRLVEDLIQESMSRGEFDNLAGTGKPLKHQASNPYVDFVTHKMNQVLIDNGFTPEWITLQKEISEDTKHLRESLARYRTELGHLPLDNDDNNNWNEVLVKHEDMVKKLNAKIDKYNLLVPLLEKQKLHILLKRESENILKSGKTRYDVRNQMHVPRIKVGEDHRSDFLSIFGSFYLW
;
A
#
# COMPACT_ATOMS: atom_id res chain seq x y z
N MET A 1 34.14 9.94 31.08
CA MET A 1 33.51 8.66 30.68
C MET A 1 32.55 8.25 31.81
N GLY A 2 31.23 8.26 31.58
CA GLY A 2 30.22 7.97 32.62
C GLY A 2 30.09 6.49 32.98
N THR A 3 29.31 6.18 34.02
CA THR A 3 29.07 4.79 34.46
C THR A 3 28.34 3.97 33.37
N PRO A 4 28.43 2.63 33.37
CA PRO A 4 27.74 1.79 32.39
C PRO A 4 26.23 2.08 32.28
N GLN A 5 25.54 2.29 33.40
CA GLN A 5 24.10 2.62 33.43
C GLN A 5 23.80 4.00 32.83
N GLN A 6 24.68 4.99 33.06
CA GLN A 6 24.54 6.32 32.46
C GLN A 6 24.71 6.25 30.94
N ARG A 7 25.66 5.44 30.45
CA ARG A 7 25.86 5.22 29.01
C ARG A 7 24.67 4.53 28.36
N GLU A 8 24.08 3.54 29.02
CA GLU A 8 22.89 2.86 28.52
C GLU A 8 21.71 3.83 28.38
N LYS A 9 21.45 4.66 29.41
CA LYS A 9 20.41 5.70 29.34
C LYS A 9 20.69 6.72 28.24
N GLN A 10 21.94 7.16 28.08
CA GLN A 10 22.33 8.08 27.01
C GLN A 10 22.13 7.45 25.63
N PHE A 11 22.49 6.17 25.46
CA PHE A 11 22.32 5.45 24.20
C PHE A 11 20.84 5.29 23.83
N GLN A 12 19.98 4.95 24.80
CA GLN A 12 18.53 4.88 24.59
C GLN A 12 17.95 6.25 24.20
N LYS A 13 18.37 7.34 24.85
CA LYS A 13 17.97 8.71 24.50
C LYS A 13 18.41 9.08 23.08
N TYR A 14 19.66 8.83 22.73
CA TYR A 14 20.20 9.09 21.40
C TYR A 14 19.43 8.32 20.31
N ARG A 15 19.11 7.05 20.56
CA ARG A 15 18.30 6.22 19.65
C ARG A 15 16.91 6.79 19.43
N ALA A 16 16.23 7.22 20.49
CA ALA A 16 14.93 7.87 20.40
C ALA A 16 14.99 9.18 19.61
N GLN A 17 15.97 10.04 19.91
CA GLN A 17 16.18 11.32 19.21
C GLN A 17 16.40 11.12 17.71
N LYS A 18 17.30 10.22 17.33
CA LYS A 18 17.59 9.92 15.92
C LYS A 18 16.36 9.43 15.17
N ALA A 19 15.49 8.68 15.84
CA ALA A 19 14.28 8.19 15.21
C ALA A 19 13.20 9.28 15.08
N ILE A 20 13.11 10.22 16.03
CA ILE A 20 12.29 11.44 15.88
C ILE A 20 12.78 12.28 14.69
N GLU A 21 14.09 12.47 14.54
CA GLU A 21 14.69 13.18 13.41
C GLU A 21 14.32 12.50 12.07
N ASN A 22 14.40 11.17 12.00
CA ASN A 22 14.03 10.42 10.80
C ASN A 22 12.55 10.64 10.41
N VAL A 23 11.63 10.63 11.39
CA VAL A 23 10.21 10.94 11.15
C VAL A 23 10.04 12.38 10.66
N HIS A 24 10.71 13.31 11.32
CA HIS A 24 10.64 14.73 10.99
C HIS A 24 11.14 15.00 9.56
N ASN A 25 12.30 14.46 9.19
CA ASN A 25 12.88 14.59 7.85
C ASN A 25 11.97 14.00 6.77
N HIS A 26 11.33 12.86 7.04
CA HIS A 26 10.34 12.29 6.13
C HIS A 26 9.11 13.19 5.96
N ARG A 27 8.60 13.78 7.05
CA ARG A 27 7.47 14.74 6.98
C ARG A 27 7.84 15.97 6.14
N ILE A 28 9.07 16.49 6.30
CA ILE A 28 9.58 17.59 5.48
C ILE A 28 9.67 17.18 4.00
N SER A 29 10.23 16.00 3.71
CA SER A 29 10.34 15.48 2.34
C SER A 29 8.97 15.40 1.66
N ASN A 30 7.96 14.85 2.33
CA ASN A 30 6.60 14.74 1.79
C ASN A 30 5.93 16.11 1.54
N ILE A 31 6.28 17.13 2.31
CA ILE A 31 5.78 18.51 2.10
C ILE A 31 6.46 19.14 0.87
N SER A 32 7.77 18.93 0.70
CA SER A 32 8.55 19.53 -0.38
C SER A 32 8.20 19.01 -1.77
N GLN A 33 7.88 17.72 -1.91
CA GLN A 33 7.48 17.13 -3.20
C GLN A 33 6.12 17.63 -3.73
N GLY A 34 5.40 18.41 -2.93
CA GLY A 34 4.03 18.81 -3.21
C GLY A 34 3.83 19.97 -4.18
N LYS A 35 4.70 20.99 -4.27
CA LYS A 35 4.40 22.26 -4.99
C LYS A 35 5.62 23.18 -5.18
N GLU A 36 6.01 23.46 -6.41
CA GLU A 36 6.97 24.55 -6.73
C GLU A 36 6.33 25.75 -7.48
N GLU A 37 5.19 25.59 -8.16
CA GLU A 37 4.65 26.62 -9.06
C GLU A 37 3.58 27.59 -8.45
N GLY A 38 3.60 27.91 -7.16
CA GLY A 38 2.53 28.76 -6.59
C GLY A 38 2.81 29.51 -5.28
N LEU A 39 4.04 29.98 -5.10
CA LEU A 39 4.60 30.41 -3.81
C LEU A 39 3.91 31.61 -3.16
N ILE A 40 3.55 32.67 -3.89
CA ILE A 40 3.25 33.97 -3.26
C ILE A 40 1.91 34.01 -2.47
N HIS A 41 0.86 33.31 -2.94
CA HIS A 41 -0.44 33.28 -2.25
C HIS A 41 -0.61 32.07 -1.31
N LYS A 42 0.16 30.99 -1.52
CA LYS A 42 0.18 29.84 -0.62
C LYS A 42 0.96 30.15 0.65
N ASP A 43 2.04 30.92 0.57
CA ASP A 43 2.86 31.30 1.74
C ASP A 43 2.04 31.96 2.84
N LYS A 44 1.09 32.84 2.52
CA LYS A 44 0.25 33.48 3.56
C LYS A 44 -0.67 32.46 4.26
N ARG A 45 -1.26 31.52 3.50
CA ARG A 45 -2.14 30.46 4.04
C ARG A 45 -1.34 29.39 4.77
N GLU A 46 -0.17 29.03 4.27
CA GLU A 46 0.72 28.05 4.87
C GLU A 46 1.42 28.61 6.11
N ALA A 47 1.86 29.88 6.10
CA ALA A 47 2.32 30.58 7.29
C ALA A 47 1.22 30.72 8.35
N GLN A 48 -0.02 31.01 7.96
CA GLN A 48 -1.17 30.98 8.89
C GLN A 48 -1.39 29.58 9.47
N LYS A 49 -1.26 28.51 8.67
CA LYS A 49 -1.35 27.12 9.17
C LYS A 49 -0.19 26.75 10.08
N ILE A 50 1.04 27.19 9.79
CA ILE A 50 2.22 26.98 10.62
C ILE A 50 2.05 27.71 11.96
N LYS A 51 1.59 28.97 11.93
CA LYS A 51 1.29 29.75 13.13
C LYS A 51 0.20 29.08 13.97
N LEU A 52 -0.92 28.70 13.35
CA LEU A 52 -2.01 27.99 14.02
C LEU A 52 -1.54 26.67 14.64
N ARG A 53 -0.69 25.93 13.94
CA ARG A 53 -0.10 24.68 14.45
C ARG A 53 0.83 24.94 15.64
N SER A 54 1.66 25.98 15.57
CA SER A 54 2.53 26.37 16.70
C SER A 54 1.72 26.84 17.92
N GLU A 55 0.60 27.54 17.70
CA GLU A 55 -0.31 27.94 18.77
C GLU A 55 -1.02 26.72 19.37
N MET A 56 -1.46 25.77 18.54
CA MET A 56 -1.99 24.48 18.98
C MET A 56 -0.95 23.69 19.77
N ASP A 57 0.29 23.58 19.30
CA ASP A 57 1.37 22.87 20.00
C ASP A 57 1.63 23.49 21.38
N ARG A 58 1.60 24.82 21.49
CA ARG A 58 1.71 25.52 22.78
C ARG A 58 0.51 25.25 23.69
N LEU A 59 -0.70 25.27 23.15
CA LEU A 59 -1.93 25.03 23.90
C LEU A 59 -2.01 23.57 24.39
N VAL A 60 -1.51 22.62 23.60
CA VAL A 60 -1.34 21.22 23.99
C VAL A 60 -0.28 21.08 25.07
N GLU A 61 0.86 21.76 24.96
CA GLU A 61 1.90 21.75 26.01
C GLU A 61 1.35 22.32 27.32
N ASP A 62 0.66 23.46 27.28
CA ASP A 62 0.04 24.08 28.44
C ASP A 62 -0.99 23.11 29.09
N LEU A 63 -1.77 22.40 28.28
CA LEU A 63 -2.72 21.37 28.75
C LEU A 63 -2.00 20.17 29.39
N ILE A 64 -0.89 19.70 28.79
CA ILE A 64 -0.10 18.60 29.35
C ILE A 64 0.51 19.01 30.69
N GLN A 65 1.09 20.21 30.78
CA GLN A 65 1.65 20.76 32.02
C GLN A 65 0.57 20.93 33.09
N GLU A 66 -0.62 21.39 32.71
CA GLU A 66 -1.77 21.51 33.62
C GLU A 66 -2.21 20.12 34.13
N SER A 67 -2.40 19.14 33.24
CA SER A 67 -2.73 17.75 33.61
C SER A 67 -1.65 17.09 34.48
N MET A 68 -0.36 17.37 34.25
CA MET A 68 0.73 16.94 35.12
C MET A 68 0.64 17.59 36.51
N SER A 69 0.35 18.90 36.57
CA SER A 69 0.21 19.62 37.84
C SER A 69 -1.00 19.16 38.67
N ARG A 70 -2.07 18.72 38.02
CA ARG A 70 -3.29 18.17 38.63
C ARG A 70 -3.14 16.70 39.06
N GLY A 71 -2.02 16.06 38.72
CA GLY A 71 -1.79 14.65 39.04
C GLY A 71 -2.66 13.69 38.22
N GLU A 72 -3.19 14.11 37.06
CA GLU A 72 -4.03 13.25 36.20
C GLU A 72 -3.25 12.06 35.62
N PHE A 73 -1.93 12.10 35.67
CA PHE A 73 -1.03 11.00 35.29
C PHE A 73 -0.65 10.07 36.46
N ASP A 74 -1.05 10.40 37.69
CA ASP A 74 -0.82 9.54 38.86
C ASP A 74 -1.84 8.40 38.91
N ASN A 75 -1.41 7.20 39.29
CA ASN A 75 -2.28 6.01 39.42
C ASN A 75 -2.99 5.54 38.14
N LEU A 76 -2.42 5.79 36.97
CA LEU A 76 -2.92 5.21 35.71
C LEU A 76 -2.99 3.68 35.78
N ALA A 77 -4.00 3.10 35.13
CA ALA A 77 -4.18 1.65 35.10
C ALA A 77 -2.93 0.94 34.54
N GLY A 78 -2.15 0.30 35.41
CA GLY A 78 -0.90 -0.36 35.05
C GLY A 78 0.39 0.31 35.57
N THR A 79 0.30 1.40 36.34
CA THR A 79 1.45 1.96 37.06
C THR A 79 2.13 0.92 37.94
N GLY A 80 3.46 0.86 37.88
CA GLY A 80 4.29 -0.08 38.65
C GLY A 80 4.22 -1.55 38.19
N LYS A 81 3.32 -1.90 37.26
CA LYS A 81 3.27 -3.25 36.68
C LYS A 81 4.29 -3.36 35.55
N PRO A 82 4.99 -4.50 35.41
CA PRO A 82 5.86 -4.73 34.27
C PRO A 82 5.05 -4.64 32.98
N LEU A 83 5.61 -3.97 31.97
CA LEU A 83 4.98 -3.86 30.66
C LEU A 83 4.69 -5.26 30.11
N LYS A 84 3.49 -5.46 29.56
CA LYS A 84 3.18 -6.71 28.85
C LYS A 84 4.15 -6.82 27.68
N HIS A 85 5.03 -7.81 27.73
CA HIS A 85 5.91 -8.13 26.62
C HIS A 85 5.03 -8.74 25.53
N GLN A 86 4.56 -7.90 24.60
CA GLN A 86 4.08 -8.41 23.32
C GLN A 86 5.25 -9.18 22.70
N ALA A 87 4.97 -10.33 22.08
CA ALA A 87 5.96 -11.22 21.48
C ALA A 87 6.91 -10.43 20.57
N SER A 88 7.99 -9.93 21.15
CA SER A 88 9.00 -9.15 20.47
C SER A 88 9.88 -10.14 19.76
N ASN A 89 10.20 -9.85 18.51
CA ASN A 89 11.28 -10.56 17.83
C ASN A 89 12.51 -10.58 18.76
N PRO A 90 13.02 -11.75 19.21
CA PRO A 90 14.14 -11.85 20.14
C PRO A 90 15.42 -11.19 19.60
N TYR A 91 15.49 -11.00 18.28
CA TYR A 91 16.60 -10.36 17.59
C TYR A 91 16.48 -8.83 17.51
N VAL A 92 15.41 -8.24 18.04
CA VAL A 92 15.17 -6.78 18.03
C VAL A 92 15.05 -6.28 19.46
N ASP A 93 15.85 -5.28 19.81
CA ASP A 93 15.79 -4.65 21.13
C ASP A 93 14.46 -3.91 21.33
N PHE A 94 14.03 -3.83 22.60
CA PHE A 94 12.76 -3.24 22.99
C PHE A 94 12.53 -1.83 22.40
N VAL A 95 13.58 -1.00 22.40
CA VAL A 95 13.50 0.38 21.91
C VAL A 95 13.22 0.40 20.40
N THR A 96 13.93 -0.41 19.59
CA THR A 96 13.67 -0.47 18.14
C THR A 96 12.29 -1.01 17.84
N HIS A 97 11.86 -2.05 18.55
CA HIS A 97 10.53 -2.62 18.34
C HIS A 97 9.44 -1.58 18.62
N LYS A 98 9.53 -0.87 19.75
CA LYS A 98 8.58 0.19 20.09
C LYS A 98 8.65 1.37 19.14
N MET A 99 9.84 1.72 18.65
CA MET A 99 9.96 2.76 17.65
C MET A 99 9.28 2.37 16.34
N ASN A 100 9.54 1.16 15.82
CA ASN A 100 8.89 0.65 14.62
C ASN A 100 7.36 0.58 14.80
N GLN A 101 6.89 0.18 15.99
CA GLN A 101 5.47 0.18 16.32
C GLN A 101 4.88 1.60 16.25
N VAL A 102 5.51 2.58 16.89
CA VAL A 102 5.08 3.99 16.84
C VAL A 102 5.09 4.52 15.42
N LEU A 103 6.10 4.20 14.61
CA LEU A 103 6.16 4.57 13.20
C LEU A 103 4.95 4.04 12.44
N ILE A 104 4.65 2.74 12.59
CA ILE A 104 3.51 2.09 11.93
C ILE A 104 2.19 2.70 12.40
N ASP A 105 2.02 2.91 13.71
CA ASP A 105 0.80 3.48 14.30
C ASP A 105 0.54 4.91 13.82
N ASN A 106 1.60 5.67 13.51
CA ASN A 106 1.52 7.02 12.92
C ASN A 106 1.40 7.01 11.38
N GLY A 107 1.27 5.83 10.74
CA GLY A 107 1.15 5.69 9.30
C GLY A 107 2.47 5.89 8.52
N PHE A 108 3.62 5.85 9.20
CA PHE A 108 4.92 5.95 8.54
C PHE A 108 5.22 4.65 7.79
N THR A 109 5.45 4.76 6.49
CA THR A 109 5.84 3.64 5.63
C THR A 109 7.15 3.96 4.91
N PRO A 110 8.14 3.05 4.93
CA PRO A 110 9.37 3.23 4.16
C PRO A 110 9.08 3.41 2.67
N GLU A 111 9.89 4.22 1.99
CA GLU A 111 9.70 4.54 0.57
C GLU A 111 9.59 3.30 -0.33
N TRP A 112 10.42 2.27 -0.08
CA TRP A 112 10.38 1.03 -0.85
C TRP A 112 9.06 0.26 -0.68
N ILE A 113 8.37 0.36 0.47
CA ILE A 113 7.04 -0.23 0.68
C ILE A 113 6.02 0.47 -0.22
N THR A 114 6.07 1.80 -0.28
CA THR A 114 5.20 2.61 -1.14
C THR A 114 5.45 2.29 -2.62
N LEU A 115 6.72 2.27 -3.04
CA LEU A 115 7.10 1.88 -4.40
C LEU A 115 6.67 0.45 -4.74
N GLN A 116 6.76 -0.49 -3.80
CA GLN A 116 6.28 -1.86 -4.03
C GLN A 116 4.79 -1.89 -4.35
N LYS A 117 3.99 -1.10 -3.61
CA LYS A 117 2.55 -1.00 -3.84
C LYS A 117 2.27 -0.37 -5.19
N GLU A 118 2.91 0.74 -5.51
CA GLU A 118 2.78 1.40 -6.82
C GLU A 118 3.15 0.47 -7.98
N ILE A 119 4.29 -0.23 -7.91
CA ILE A 119 4.70 -1.19 -8.94
C ILE A 119 3.64 -2.28 -9.11
N SER A 120 3.05 -2.76 -8.02
CA SER A 120 2.02 -3.80 -8.07
C SER A 120 0.73 -3.28 -8.72
N GLU A 121 0.32 -2.05 -8.40
CA GLU A 121 -0.84 -1.38 -9.00
C GLU A 121 -0.61 -1.07 -10.48
N ASP A 122 0.54 -0.51 -10.85
CA ASP A 122 0.92 -0.20 -12.24
C ASP A 122 1.00 -1.49 -13.08
N THR A 123 1.55 -2.56 -12.53
CA THR A 123 1.61 -3.88 -13.20
C THR A 123 0.21 -4.44 -13.42
N LYS A 124 -0.68 -4.30 -12.43
CA LYS A 124 -2.07 -4.73 -12.55
C LYS A 124 -2.80 -3.90 -13.61
N HIS A 125 -2.64 -2.58 -13.61
CA HIS A 125 -3.22 -1.69 -14.60
C HIS A 125 -2.75 -2.01 -16.03
N LEU A 126 -1.44 -2.26 -16.22
CA LEU A 126 -0.88 -2.68 -17.50
C LEU A 126 -1.55 -3.97 -18.01
N ARG A 127 -1.66 -4.99 -17.14
CA ARG A 127 -2.29 -6.27 -17.49
C ARG A 127 -3.78 -6.13 -17.79
N GLU A 128 -4.50 -5.33 -17.00
CA GLU A 128 -5.92 -5.05 -17.24
C GLU A 128 -6.15 -4.31 -18.56
N SER A 129 -5.31 -3.32 -18.89
CA SER A 129 -5.36 -2.59 -20.15
C SER A 129 -5.16 -3.54 -21.34
N LEU A 130 -4.10 -4.34 -21.32
CA LEU A 130 -3.83 -5.33 -22.37
C LEU A 130 -4.92 -6.40 -22.46
N ALA A 131 -5.49 -6.82 -21.33
CA ALA A 131 -6.59 -7.78 -21.31
C ALA A 131 -7.88 -7.20 -21.94
N ARG A 132 -8.17 -5.91 -21.76
CA ARG A 132 -9.32 -5.25 -22.40
C ARG A 132 -9.17 -5.28 -23.93
N TYR A 133 -8.01 -4.86 -24.45
CA TYR A 133 -7.74 -4.94 -25.88
C TYR A 133 -7.80 -6.38 -26.39
N ARG A 134 -7.30 -7.35 -25.61
CA ARG A 134 -7.40 -8.78 -25.97
C ARG A 134 -8.85 -9.27 -26.13
N THR A 135 -9.79 -8.74 -25.34
CA THR A 135 -11.22 -9.09 -25.49
C THR A 135 -11.87 -8.51 -26.74
N GLU A 136 -11.29 -7.48 -27.35
CA GLU A 136 -11.77 -6.93 -28.62
C GLU A 136 -11.29 -7.77 -29.81
N LEU A 137 -10.16 -8.47 -29.65
CA LEU A 137 -9.54 -9.29 -30.69
C LEU A 137 -10.23 -10.66 -30.88
N GLY A 138 -10.10 -11.18 -32.11
CA GLY A 138 -10.55 -12.51 -32.51
C GLY A 138 -9.74 -13.69 -31.92
N HIS A 139 -10.04 -14.89 -32.42
CA HIS A 139 -9.30 -16.10 -32.04
C HIS A 139 -7.90 -16.09 -32.66
N LEU A 140 -6.97 -16.88 -32.11
CA LEU A 140 -5.70 -17.13 -32.78
C LEU A 140 -5.92 -18.12 -33.94
N PRO A 141 -5.21 -18.00 -35.08
CA PRO A 141 -4.32 -16.90 -35.47
C PRO A 141 -5.08 -15.60 -35.76
N LEU A 142 -4.48 -14.46 -35.37
CA LEU A 142 -5.09 -13.14 -35.55
C LEU A 142 -5.14 -12.76 -37.04
N ASP A 143 -6.19 -12.03 -37.41
CA ASP A 143 -6.30 -11.39 -38.72
C ASP A 143 -5.24 -10.28 -38.88
N ASN A 144 -4.93 -9.91 -40.12
CA ASN A 144 -3.89 -8.90 -40.38
C ASN A 144 -4.24 -7.53 -39.77
N ASP A 145 -5.52 -7.16 -39.81
CA ASP A 145 -6.02 -5.92 -39.20
C ASP A 145 -5.97 -5.96 -37.68
N ASP A 146 -6.35 -7.10 -37.07
CA ASP A 146 -6.26 -7.35 -35.63
C ASP A 146 -4.81 -7.32 -35.14
N ASN A 147 -3.88 -7.84 -35.94
CA ASN A 147 -2.45 -7.82 -35.63
C ASN A 147 -1.87 -6.40 -35.69
N ASN A 148 -2.27 -5.60 -36.68
CA ASN A 148 -1.89 -4.19 -36.76
C ASN A 148 -2.41 -3.38 -35.58
N ASN A 149 -3.68 -3.58 -35.21
CA ASN A 149 -4.29 -2.93 -34.04
C ASN A 149 -3.57 -3.33 -32.74
N TRP A 150 -3.25 -4.62 -32.58
CA TRP A 150 -2.48 -5.09 -31.42
C TRP A 150 -1.08 -4.47 -31.35
N ASN A 151 -0.38 -4.37 -32.48
CA ASN A 151 0.93 -3.73 -32.54
C ASN A 151 0.86 -2.24 -32.17
N GLU A 152 -0.17 -1.52 -32.60
CA GLU A 152 -0.38 -0.12 -32.22
C GLU A 152 -0.58 0.03 -30.70
N VAL A 153 -1.35 -0.87 -30.09
CA VAL A 153 -1.54 -0.93 -28.63
C VAL A 153 -0.22 -1.19 -27.91
N LEU A 154 0.64 -2.06 -28.43
CA LEU A 154 1.96 -2.34 -27.85
C LEU A 154 2.85 -1.10 -27.87
N VAL A 155 2.90 -0.36 -28.99
CA VAL A 155 3.67 0.89 -29.09
C VAL A 155 3.19 1.91 -28.05
N LYS A 156 1.87 2.05 -27.87
CA LYS A 156 1.30 2.95 -26.85
C LYS A 156 1.69 2.58 -25.42
N HIS A 157 1.84 1.29 -25.13
CA HIS A 157 2.21 0.79 -23.80
C HIS A 157 3.73 0.74 -23.54
N GLU A 158 4.58 0.98 -24.55
CA GLU A 158 6.03 0.92 -24.40
C GLU A 158 6.55 1.95 -23.38
N ASP A 159 6.07 3.20 -23.45
CA ASP A 159 6.49 4.27 -22.54
C ASP A 159 6.03 4.02 -21.09
N MET A 160 4.86 3.40 -20.92
CA MET A 160 4.36 2.99 -19.60
C MET A 160 5.28 1.93 -18.99
N VAL A 161 5.69 0.93 -19.77
CA VAL A 161 6.61 -0.13 -19.32
C VAL A 161 7.99 0.44 -19.00
N LYS A 162 8.50 1.39 -19.78
CA LYS A 162 9.77 2.09 -19.49
C LYS A 162 9.72 2.78 -18.12
N LYS A 163 8.64 3.52 -17.83
CA LYS A 163 8.45 4.17 -16.52
C LYS A 163 8.33 3.16 -15.38
N LEU A 164 7.61 2.06 -15.61
CA LEU A 164 7.45 0.99 -14.61
C LEU A 164 8.78 0.29 -14.31
N ASN A 165 9.60 0.02 -15.33
CA ASN A 165 10.93 -0.57 -15.14
C ASN A 165 11.87 0.39 -14.40
N ALA A 166 11.80 1.70 -14.66
CA ALA A 166 12.55 2.68 -13.87
C ALA A 166 12.12 2.71 -12.39
N LYS A 167 10.82 2.54 -12.08
CA LYS A 167 10.36 2.36 -10.69
C LYS A 167 10.89 1.07 -10.08
N ILE A 168 10.94 -0.01 -10.83
CA ILE A 168 11.51 -1.30 -10.39
C ILE A 168 13.01 -1.14 -10.07
N ASP A 169 13.77 -0.42 -10.88
CA ASP A 169 15.17 -0.11 -10.60
C ASP A 169 15.32 0.67 -9.29
N LYS A 170 14.56 1.75 -9.13
CA LYS A 170 14.55 2.53 -7.89
C LYS A 170 14.22 1.66 -6.68
N TYR A 171 13.22 0.78 -6.80
CA TYR A 171 12.86 -0.17 -5.75
C TYR A 171 14.02 -1.13 -5.44
N ASN A 172 14.64 -1.72 -6.45
CA ASN A 172 15.76 -2.67 -6.28
C ASN A 172 16.98 -2.03 -5.61
N LEU A 173 17.20 -0.73 -5.83
CA LEU A 173 18.26 0.04 -5.16
C LEU A 173 17.95 0.35 -3.69
N LEU A 174 16.68 0.49 -3.32
CA LEU A 174 16.25 0.85 -1.96
C LEU A 174 15.97 -0.36 -1.07
N VAL A 175 15.65 -1.51 -1.67
CA VAL A 175 15.27 -2.71 -0.93
C VAL A 175 16.48 -3.31 -0.23
N PRO A 176 16.42 -3.51 1.11
CA PRO A 176 17.55 -4.04 1.88
C PRO A 176 17.75 -5.56 1.71
N LEU A 177 16.81 -6.27 1.09
CA LEU A 177 16.78 -7.73 0.97
C LEU A 177 16.84 -8.16 -0.50
N LEU A 178 17.92 -8.84 -0.90
CA LEU A 178 18.10 -9.32 -2.29
C LEU A 178 16.92 -10.18 -2.78
N GLU A 179 16.38 -11.04 -1.92
CA GLU A 179 15.23 -11.92 -2.23
C GLU A 179 13.94 -11.16 -2.59
N LYS A 180 13.85 -9.88 -2.21
CA LYS A 180 12.69 -9.03 -2.48
C LYS A 180 12.85 -8.19 -3.74
N GLN A 181 14.00 -8.22 -4.40
CA GLN A 181 14.21 -7.51 -5.66
C GLN A 181 13.29 -8.06 -6.76
N LYS A 182 12.96 -7.20 -7.72
CA LYS A 182 12.03 -7.49 -8.82
C LYS A 182 12.77 -7.45 -10.15
N LEU A 183 12.33 -8.30 -11.08
CA LEU A 183 12.80 -8.28 -12.46
C LEU A 183 12.03 -7.24 -13.28
N HIS A 184 12.67 -6.73 -14.31
CA HIS A 184 12.01 -5.87 -15.31
C HIS A 184 10.88 -6.62 -16.01
N ILE A 185 9.85 -5.85 -16.34
CA ILE A 185 8.72 -6.31 -17.11
C ILE A 185 9.07 -6.19 -18.60
N LEU A 186 8.99 -7.32 -19.30
CA LEU A 186 9.17 -7.40 -20.74
C LEU A 186 7.80 -7.36 -21.41
N LEU A 187 7.51 -6.27 -22.12
CA LEU A 187 6.21 -6.05 -22.78
C LEU A 187 5.85 -7.20 -23.72
N LYS A 188 6.81 -7.65 -24.54
CA LYS A 188 6.62 -8.76 -25.48
C LYS A 188 6.18 -10.05 -24.79
N ARG A 189 6.82 -10.39 -23.66
CA ARG A 189 6.50 -11.60 -22.90
C ARG A 189 5.11 -11.51 -22.27
N GLU A 190 4.79 -10.37 -21.66
CA GLU A 190 3.46 -10.16 -21.08
C GLU A 190 2.36 -10.15 -22.15
N SER A 191 2.61 -9.54 -23.32
CA SER A 191 1.65 -9.53 -24.43
C SER A 191 1.38 -10.93 -24.96
N GLU A 192 2.42 -11.75 -25.17
CA GLU A 192 2.26 -13.13 -25.62
C GLU A 192 1.51 -13.99 -24.61
N ASN A 193 1.79 -13.80 -23.32
CA ASN A 193 1.06 -14.49 -22.25
C ASN A 193 -0.43 -14.11 -22.29
N ILE A 194 -0.75 -12.82 -22.42
CA ILE A 194 -2.13 -12.33 -22.46
C ILE A 194 -2.85 -12.81 -23.72
N LEU A 195 -2.18 -12.86 -24.87
CA LEU A 195 -2.75 -13.42 -26.10
C LEU A 195 -3.19 -14.88 -25.90
N LYS A 196 -2.36 -15.69 -25.22
CA LYS A 196 -2.60 -17.11 -24.95
C LYS A 196 -3.64 -17.37 -23.86
N SER A 197 -3.60 -16.61 -22.76
CA SER A 197 -4.45 -16.85 -21.58
C SER A 197 -5.73 -16.02 -21.55
N GLY A 198 -5.82 -14.96 -22.36
CA GLY A 198 -6.91 -14.00 -22.32
C GLY A 198 -8.19 -14.50 -23.00
N LYS A 199 -9.33 -14.03 -22.48
CA LYS A 199 -10.65 -14.27 -23.09
C LYS A 199 -10.72 -13.58 -24.44
N THR A 200 -11.28 -14.26 -25.42
CA THR A 200 -11.46 -13.76 -26.78
C THR A 200 -12.78 -12.99 -26.92
N ARG A 201 -12.92 -12.14 -27.95
CA ARG A 201 -14.19 -11.50 -28.34
C ARG A 201 -15.39 -12.47 -28.36
N TYR A 202 -15.15 -13.70 -28.81
CA TYR A 202 -16.18 -14.75 -28.87
C TYR A 202 -16.57 -15.29 -27.49
N ASP A 203 -15.63 -15.40 -26.55
CA ASP A 203 -15.89 -15.90 -25.19
C ASP A 203 -16.74 -14.92 -24.38
N VAL A 204 -16.51 -13.62 -24.57
CA VAL A 204 -17.30 -12.55 -23.95
C VAL A 204 -18.71 -12.51 -24.56
N ARG A 205 -18.82 -12.69 -25.88
CA ARG A 205 -20.12 -12.72 -26.58
C ARG A 205 -20.99 -13.92 -26.18
N ASN A 206 -20.37 -15.09 -25.96
CA ASN A 206 -21.08 -16.29 -25.48
C ASN A 206 -21.62 -16.12 -24.05
N GLN A 207 -20.95 -15.36 -23.18
CA GLN A 207 -21.46 -15.07 -21.82
C GLN A 207 -22.69 -14.16 -21.81
N MET A 208 -22.85 -13.29 -22.81
CA MET A 208 -24.07 -12.47 -22.96
C MET A 208 -25.26 -13.28 -23.50
N HIS A 209 -25.01 -14.44 -24.10
CA HIS A 209 -26.02 -15.29 -24.74
C HIS A 209 -26.46 -16.48 -23.88
N VAL A 210 -26.25 -16.45 -22.56
CA VAL A 210 -26.90 -17.41 -21.66
C VAL A 210 -28.41 -17.22 -21.82
N PRO A 211 -29.16 -18.22 -22.33
CA PRO A 211 -30.59 -18.07 -22.47
C PRO A 211 -31.17 -17.80 -21.09
N ARG A 212 -31.84 -16.67 -20.94
CA ARG A 212 -32.67 -16.38 -19.78
C ARG A 212 -33.67 -17.53 -19.70
N ILE A 213 -33.46 -18.46 -18.76
CA ILE A 213 -34.40 -19.55 -18.50
C ILE A 213 -35.76 -18.86 -18.34
N LYS A 214 -36.68 -19.13 -19.28
CA LYS A 214 -38.06 -18.69 -19.12
C LYS A 214 -38.56 -19.42 -17.88
N VAL A 215 -38.64 -18.73 -16.76
CA VAL A 215 -39.46 -19.16 -15.63
C VAL A 215 -40.90 -19.06 -16.13
N GLY A 216 -41.34 -20.13 -16.78
CA GLY A 216 -42.76 -20.41 -16.91
C GLY A 216 -43.23 -20.87 -15.54
N GLU A 217 -44.21 -20.17 -14.99
CA GLU A 217 -45.12 -20.76 -14.02
C GLU A 217 -45.66 -22.05 -14.62
N ASP A 218 -45.23 -23.20 -14.11
CA ASP A 218 -46.17 -24.12 -13.51
C ASP A 218 -45.50 -25.21 -12.67
N HIS A 219 -46.20 -25.57 -11.61
CA HIS A 219 -46.00 -26.71 -10.69
C HIS A 219 -44.98 -26.54 -9.55
N ARG A 220 -45.54 -25.97 -8.48
CA ARG A 220 -45.14 -26.21 -7.09
C ARG A 220 -45.44 -27.66 -6.70
N SER A 221 -44.45 -28.54 -6.76
CA SER A 221 -44.27 -29.68 -5.84
C SER A 221 -43.01 -30.45 -6.24
N ASP A 222 -42.37 -31.12 -5.29
CA ASP A 222 -41.44 -32.26 -5.52
C ASP A 222 -39.91 -32.05 -5.47
N PHE A 223 -39.39 -30.94 -4.94
CA PHE A 223 -37.94 -30.85 -4.64
C PHE A 223 -37.57 -30.91 -3.14
N LEU A 224 -38.53 -30.94 -2.22
CA LEU A 224 -38.25 -31.06 -0.78
C LEU A 224 -38.27 -32.51 -0.25
N SER A 225 -38.38 -33.51 -1.13
CA SER A 225 -38.48 -34.92 -0.70
C SER A 225 -37.13 -35.68 -0.60
N ILE A 226 -35.98 -35.09 -0.94
CA ILE A 226 -34.71 -35.84 -1.07
C ILE A 226 -33.70 -35.59 0.08
N PHE A 227 -33.85 -34.55 0.91
CA PHE A 227 -32.88 -34.25 1.98
C PHE A 227 -33.41 -34.45 3.41
N GLY A 228 -34.52 -35.17 3.59
CA GLY A 228 -35.22 -35.33 4.88
C GLY A 228 -35.06 -36.67 5.60
N SER A 229 -34.16 -37.56 5.16
CA SER A 229 -33.98 -38.86 5.83
C SER A 229 -32.50 -39.18 5.95
N PHE A 230 -31.84 -38.66 6.98
CA PHE A 230 -30.71 -39.29 7.69
C PHE A 230 -30.24 -38.37 8.84
N TYR A 231 -31.05 -38.25 9.89
CA TYR A 231 -30.56 -37.95 11.24
C TYR A 231 -31.61 -38.41 12.26
N LEU A 232 -31.55 -39.68 12.64
CA LEU A 232 -32.16 -40.23 13.85
C LEU A 232 -31.62 -41.65 14.11
N TRP A 233 -30.40 -41.74 14.65
CA TRP A 233 -30.03 -42.44 15.89
C TRP A 233 -28.55 -42.22 16.19
#